data_AF-A0A443Z2M1-F1
#
_entry.id   AF-A0A443Z2M1-F1
#
_cell.length_a   1.000
_cell.length_b   1.000
_cell.length_c   1.000
_cell.angle_alpha   90.00
_cell.angle_beta   90.00
_cell.angle_gamma   90.00
#
_symmetry.space_group_name_H-M   'P 1'
#
loop_
_entity.id
_entity.type
_entity.pdbx_description
1 polymer ?
#
loop_
_entity_poly.entity_id
_entity_poly.type
_entity_poly.pdbx_seq_one_letter_code
_entity_poly.pdbx_strand_id
1 'polypeptide(L)'
;MKSKINVPTISVNDAVDRVTRFRDQLAKQVPETNIPRAVFIPISDLLAIINSYDILRADGTTINELQGVRAYFAVKEDDMNLDDDITAVIVPVDKDGADIIYKTPGNGGLGDDDDDTEIYDFTQPCPDKCDPKSPLFVP
;
A
#
# COMPACT_ATOMS: atom_id res chain seq x y z
N MET A 1 -9.92 -9.89 -23.54
CA MET A 1 -9.29 -8.60 -23.89
C MET A 1 -9.38 -7.72 -22.66
N LYS A 2 -8.26 -7.25 -22.09
CA LYS A 2 -8.31 -6.35 -20.91
C LYS A 2 -8.92 -5.02 -21.34
N SER A 3 -9.91 -4.53 -20.59
CA SER A 3 -10.46 -3.19 -20.81
C SER A 3 -9.32 -2.17 -20.67
N LYS A 4 -9.22 -1.21 -21.60
CA LYS A 4 -8.25 -0.12 -21.50
C LYS A 4 -8.75 0.82 -20.41
N ILE A 5 -8.07 0.82 -19.27
CA ILE A 5 -8.27 1.84 -18.24
C ILE A 5 -7.69 3.17 -18.72
N ASN A 6 -8.43 4.27 -18.57
CA ASN A 6 -8.01 5.61 -19.00
C ASN A 6 -7.20 6.31 -17.90
N VAL A 7 -6.07 5.72 -17.54
CA VAL A 7 -5.11 6.30 -16.60
C VAL A 7 -3.77 6.53 -17.30
N PRO A 8 -3.02 7.58 -16.95
CA PRO A 8 -1.68 7.80 -17.50
C PRO A 8 -0.78 6.59 -17.24
N THR A 9 -0.16 6.06 -18.29
CA THR A 9 0.90 5.07 -18.18
C THR A 9 2.25 5.70 -18.55
N ILE A 10 3.34 5.13 -18.07
CA ILE A 10 4.71 5.52 -18.46
C ILE A 10 5.39 4.36 -19.19
N SER A 11 6.45 4.66 -19.94
CA SER A 11 7.24 3.62 -20.60
C SER A 11 8.01 2.76 -19.59
N VAL A 12 8.41 1.54 -19.98
CA VAL A 12 9.24 0.69 -19.14
C VAL A 12 10.57 1.37 -18.82
N ASN A 13 11.20 2.01 -19.80
CA ASN A 13 12.47 2.72 -19.60
C ASN A 13 12.31 3.87 -18.58
N ASP A 14 11.25 4.67 -18.70
CA ASP A 14 11.01 5.76 -17.73
C ASP A 14 10.76 5.20 -16.32
N ALA A 15 10.09 4.06 -16.20
CA ALA A 15 9.85 3.40 -14.92
C ALA A 15 11.14 2.88 -14.30
N VAL A 16 12.00 2.21 -15.09
CA VAL A 16 13.33 1.76 -14.68
C VAL A 16 14.16 2.94 -14.19
N ASP A 17 14.27 3.99 -15.00
CA ASP A 17 15.06 5.18 -14.67
C ASP A 17 14.58 5.86 -13.39
N ARG A 18 13.26 5.87 -13.12
CA ARG A 18 12.69 6.42 -11.88
C ARG A 18 13.07 5.58 -10.66
N VAL A 19 12.95 4.25 -10.75
CA VAL A 19 13.28 3.35 -9.64
C VAL A 19 14.79 3.38 -9.37
N THR A 20 15.64 3.37 -10.39
CA THR A 20 17.09 3.50 -10.24
C THR A 20 17.47 4.81 -9.56
N ARG A 21 16.94 5.96 -10.00
CA ARG A 21 17.22 7.25 -9.35
C ARG A 21 16.81 7.29 -7.88
N PHE A 22 15.67 6.69 -7.54
CA PHE A 22 15.22 6.60 -6.15
C PHE A 22 16.20 5.76 -5.31
N ARG A 23 16.60 4.59 -5.81
CA ARG A 23 17.59 3.72 -5.13
C ARG A 23 18.95 4.41 -4.98
N ASP A 24 19.45 5.08 -6.02
CA ASP A 24 20.73 5.79 -5.97
C ASP A 24 20.76 6.93 -4.93
N GLN A 25 19.61 7.55 -4.66
CA GLN A 25 19.47 8.58 -3.63
C GLN A 25 19.55 7.98 -2.21
N LEU A 26 18.94 6.81 -2.01
CA LEU A 26 18.90 6.11 -0.72
C LEU A 26 20.18 5.33 -0.41
N ALA A 27 20.86 4.77 -1.42
CA ALA A 27 22.08 3.99 -1.25
C ALA A 27 23.25 4.76 -0.62
N LYS A 28 23.16 6.09 -0.55
CA LYS A 28 24.14 6.95 0.13
C LYS A 28 23.83 7.17 1.61
N GLN A 29 22.63 6.78 2.06
CA GLN A 29 22.07 7.12 3.37
C GLN A 29 21.73 5.88 4.19
N VAL A 30 21.35 4.77 3.55
CA VAL A 30 20.97 3.52 4.21
C VAL A 30 21.70 2.33 3.56
N PRO A 31 21.94 1.23 4.31
CA PRO A 31 22.43 -0.02 3.75
C PRO A 31 21.56 -0.49 2.58
N GLU A 32 22.18 -1.11 1.57
CA GLU A 32 21.47 -1.56 0.37
C GLU A 32 20.35 -2.58 0.67
N THR A 33 20.57 -3.40 1.71
CA THR A 33 19.59 -4.35 2.27
C THR A 33 18.33 -3.67 2.78
N ASN A 34 18.45 -2.41 3.21
CA ASN A 34 17.37 -1.63 3.80
C ASN A 34 16.75 -0.66 2.78
N ILE A 35 17.06 -0.78 1.48
CA ILE A 35 16.43 0.04 0.44
C ILE A 35 15.20 -0.71 -0.09
N PRO A 36 13.99 -0.16 0.07
CA PRO A 36 12.78 -0.85 -0.35
C PRO A 36 12.76 -0.99 -1.86
N ARG A 37 12.50 -2.20 -2.36
CA ARG A 37 12.39 -2.47 -3.80
C ARG A 37 10.96 -2.27 -4.29
N ALA A 38 10.03 -2.92 -3.61
CA ALA A 38 8.60 -2.79 -3.81
C ALA A 38 7.87 -3.33 -2.57
N VAL A 39 6.58 -3.04 -2.51
CA VAL A 39 5.65 -3.65 -1.54
C VAL A 39 4.59 -4.42 -2.32
N PHE A 40 4.33 -5.66 -1.92
CA PHE A 40 3.24 -6.43 -2.51
C PHE A 40 1.93 -6.16 -1.76
N ILE A 41 0.89 -5.76 -2.51
CA ILE A 41 -0.46 -5.54 -1.98
C ILE A 41 -1.40 -6.56 -2.65
N PRO A 42 -1.97 -7.51 -1.90
CA PRO A 42 -2.96 -8.42 -2.43
C PRO A 42 -4.22 -7.68 -2.89
N ILE A 43 -4.72 -8.02 -4.09
CA ILE A 43 -5.95 -7.42 -4.63
C ILE A 43 -7.15 -7.72 -3.73
N SER A 44 -7.19 -8.92 -3.11
CA SER A 44 -8.25 -9.30 -2.17
C SER A 44 -8.39 -8.32 -1.01
N ASP A 45 -7.25 -7.84 -0.49
CA ASP A 45 -7.22 -7.02 0.72
C ASP A 45 -7.59 -5.59 0.36
N LEU A 46 -7.11 -5.09 -0.79
CA LEU A 46 -7.56 -3.80 -1.33
C LEU A 46 -9.07 -3.80 -1.62
N LEU A 47 -9.61 -4.89 -2.17
CA LEU A 47 -11.05 -5.02 -2.38
C LEU A 47 -11.83 -5.13 -1.07
N ALA A 48 -11.27 -5.79 -0.04
CA ALA A 48 -11.88 -5.85 1.28
C ALA A 48 -12.01 -4.45 1.90
N ILE A 49 -10.98 -3.60 1.76
CA ILE A 49 -11.06 -2.18 2.15
C ILE A 49 -12.17 -1.49 1.37
N ILE A 50 -12.18 -1.57 0.04
CA ILE A 50 -13.19 -0.88 -0.77
C ILE A 50 -14.61 -1.28 -0.36
N ASN A 51 -14.86 -2.58 -0.19
CA ASN A 51 -16.17 -3.11 0.14
C ASN A 51 -16.64 -2.75 1.57
N SER A 52 -15.72 -2.52 2.52
CA SER A 52 -16.10 -2.16 3.90
C SER A 52 -16.67 -0.74 4.01
N TYR A 53 -16.49 0.09 2.97
CA TYR A 53 -17.02 1.45 2.86
C TYR A 53 -18.18 1.57 1.86
N ASP A 54 -18.74 0.45 1.41
CA ASP A 54 -19.97 0.45 0.64
C ASP A 54 -21.18 0.60 1.56
N ILE A 55 -21.97 1.66 1.33
CA ILE A 55 -23.17 1.97 2.09
C ILE A 55 -24.39 1.76 1.21
N LEU A 56 -25.29 0.87 1.65
CA LEU A 56 -26.60 0.68 1.05
C LEU A 56 -27.56 1.74 1.57
N ARG A 57 -28.03 2.61 0.67
CA ARG A 57 -29.04 3.61 0.99
C ARG A 57 -30.45 3.02 0.96
N ALA A 58 -31.38 3.72 1.60
CA ALA A 58 -32.79 3.34 1.67
C ALA A 58 -33.49 3.26 0.30
N ASP A 59 -32.95 3.91 -0.74
CA ASP A 59 -33.43 3.86 -2.12
C ASP A 59 -32.89 2.66 -2.91
N GLY A 60 -32.12 1.78 -2.28
CA GLY A 60 -31.49 0.61 -2.90
C GLY A 60 -30.20 0.92 -3.66
N THR A 61 -29.69 2.16 -3.59
CA THR A 61 -28.39 2.50 -4.20
C THR A 61 -27.24 2.21 -3.26
N THR A 62 -26.17 1.62 -3.79
CA THR A 62 -24.90 1.50 -3.08
C THR A 62 -24.01 2.68 -3.43
N ILE A 63 -23.49 3.36 -2.42
CA ILE A 63 -22.43 4.36 -2.59
C ILE A 63 -21.18 3.95 -1.82
N ASN A 64 -20.03 4.22 -2.42
CA ASN A 64 -18.75 4.09 -1.75
C ASN A 64 -18.34 5.46 -1.20
N GLU A 65 -17.90 5.53 0.06
CA GLU A 65 -17.42 6.78 0.69
C GLU A 65 -15.92 7.04 0.50
N LEU A 66 -15.18 6.10 -0.09
CA LEU A 66 -13.77 6.29 -0.38
C LEU A 66 -13.54 7.03 -1.69
N GLN A 67 -12.52 7.88 -1.69
CA GLN A 67 -11.88 8.39 -2.89
C GLN A 67 -10.76 7.46 -3.36
N GLY A 68 -10.09 6.77 -2.43
CA GLY A 68 -8.98 5.87 -2.73
C GLY A 68 -8.29 5.37 -1.46
N VAL A 69 -7.03 4.96 -1.62
CA VAL A 69 -6.15 4.58 -0.51
C VAL A 69 -4.81 5.30 -0.64
N ARG A 70 -4.16 5.55 0.48
CA ARG A 70 -2.81 6.09 0.58
C ARG A 70 -1.89 5.01 1.15
N ALA A 71 -0.70 4.90 0.60
CA ALA A 71 0.35 4.03 1.12
C ALA A 71 1.42 4.88 1.81
N TYR A 72 1.69 4.61 3.08
CA TYR A 72 2.79 5.19 3.84
C TYR A 72 3.91 4.18 3.95
N PHE A 73 5.13 4.52 3.53
CA PHE A 73 6.28 3.65 3.81
C PHE A 73 6.58 3.68 5.30
N ALA A 74 6.67 2.50 5.91
CA ALA A 74 6.96 2.30 7.31
C ALA A 74 8.15 1.36 7.45
N VAL A 75 8.85 1.46 8.57
CA VAL A 75 9.83 0.47 8.98
C VAL A 75 9.18 -0.34 10.08
N LYS A 76 9.12 -1.64 9.91
CA LYS A 76 8.65 -2.52 10.98
C LYS A 76 9.84 -2.83 11.90
N GLU A 77 9.73 -2.49 13.17
CA GLU A 77 10.71 -2.88 14.19
C GLU A 77 10.37 -4.30 14.68
N ASP A 78 10.66 -5.33 13.89
CA ASP A 78 10.59 -6.73 14.35
C ASP A 78 11.97 -7.26 14.75
N ASP A 79 12.18 -7.31 16.08
CA ASP A 79 13.36 -7.87 16.77
C ASP A 79 14.68 -7.13 16.48
N MET A 80 15.38 -6.71 17.54
CA MET A 80 16.65 -5.94 17.50
C MET A 80 17.84 -6.65 16.81
N ASN A 81 17.62 -7.75 16.08
CA ASN A 81 18.61 -8.62 15.47
C ASN A 81 18.35 -8.95 13.99
N LEU A 82 17.34 -8.37 13.33
CA LEU A 82 17.06 -8.56 11.90
C LEU A 82 17.17 -7.25 11.12
N ASP A 83 17.37 -7.35 9.81
CA ASP A 83 17.39 -6.18 8.92
C ASP A 83 15.99 -5.54 8.92
N ASP A 84 15.92 -4.25 9.23
CA ASP A 84 14.69 -3.45 9.28
C ASP A 84 13.93 -3.53 7.94
N ASP A 85 12.86 -4.32 7.90
CA ASP A 85 12.05 -4.51 6.71
C ASP A 85 11.17 -3.27 6.47
N ILE A 86 11.37 -2.62 5.33
CA ILE A 86 10.49 -1.53 4.91
C ILE A 86 9.20 -2.12 4.35
N THR A 87 8.12 -1.83 5.04
CA THR A 87 6.74 -2.14 4.65
C THR A 87 6.05 -0.87 4.16
N ALA A 88 4.82 -1.02 3.69
CA ALA A 88 3.90 0.08 3.53
C ALA A 88 2.59 -0.18 4.28
N VAL A 89 2.07 0.86 4.88
CA VAL A 89 0.81 0.82 5.59
C VAL A 89 -0.24 1.49 4.72
N ILE A 90 -1.36 0.81 4.50
CA ILE A 90 -2.44 1.28 3.64
C ILE A 90 -3.53 1.94 4.47
N VAL A 91 -3.90 3.17 4.10
CA VAL A 91 -4.88 3.99 4.81
C VAL A 91 -5.99 4.42 3.83
N PRO A 92 -7.28 4.19 4.13
CA PRO A 92 -8.39 4.67 3.30
C PRO A 92 -8.46 6.21 3.29
N VAL A 93 -8.87 6.78 2.16
CA VAL A 93 -9.01 8.23 1.97
C VAL A 93 -10.45 8.55 1.60
N ASP A 94 -11.06 9.49 2.33
CA ASP A 94 -12.43 9.94 2.10
C ASP A 94 -12.55 10.84 0.85
N LYS A 95 -13.78 11.25 0.51
CA LYS A 95 -14.07 12.12 -0.66
C LYS A 95 -13.54 13.53 -0.56
N ASP A 96 -13.23 14.00 0.65
CA ASP A 96 -12.62 15.31 0.89
C ASP A 96 -11.07 15.23 0.83
N GLY A 97 -10.52 14.03 0.63
CA GLY A 97 -9.10 13.75 0.51
C GLY A 97 -8.40 13.57 1.86
N ALA A 98 -9.15 13.44 2.95
CA ALA A 98 -8.63 13.19 4.29
C ALA A 98 -8.48 11.70 4.56
N ASP A 99 -7.45 11.36 5.35
CA ASP A 99 -7.16 9.99 5.74
C ASP A 99 -8.13 9.54 6.85
N ILE A 100 -8.73 8.37 6.68
CA ILE A 100 -9.65 7.76 7.65
C ILE A 100 -8.81 6.88 8.59
N ILE A 101 -8.51 7.37 9.79
CA ILE A 101 -7.55 6.73 10.71
C ILE A 101 -8.23 5.92 11.83
N TYR A 102 -9.27 6.46 12.45
CA TYR A 102 -9.95 5.87 13.61
C TYR A 102 -11.42 5.63 13.27
N LYS A 103 -11.97 4.47 13.65
CA LYS A 103 -13.40 4.18 13.45
C LYS A 103 -14.27 4.58 14.64
N THR A 104 -15.49 5.02 14.31
CA THR A 104 -16.67 4.92 15.20
C THR A 104 -17.13 3.45 15.30
N PRO A 105 -17.78 3.04 16.41
CA PRO A 105 -17.91 1.62 16.79
C PRO A 105 -18.65 0.76 15.75
N GLY A 106 -18.09 -0.41 15.43
CA GLY A 106 -18.84 -1.51 14.79
C GLY A 106 -18.43 -1.94 13.37
N ASN A 107 -17.31 -1.46 12.83
CA ASN A 107 -16.86 -1.87 11.48
C ASN A 107 -15.33 -2.06 11.37
N GLY A 108 -14.63 -2.44 12.45
CA GLY A 108 -13.15 -2.41 12.54
C GLY A 108 -12.39 -3.46 11.71
N GLY A 109 -11.13 -3.12 11.36
CA GLY A 109 -10.09 -4.09 10.97
C GLY A 109 -9.63 -4.94 12.16
N LEU A 110 -8.94 -6.06 11.88
CA LEU A 110 -8.50 -7.05 12.88
C LEU A 110 -7.24 -6.60 13.66
N GLY A 111 -7.19 -5.36 14.13
CA GLY A 111 -6.07 -4.86 14.95
C GLY A 111 -6.06 -5.49 16.35
N ASP A 112 -4.87 -5.65 16.94
CA ASP A 112 -4.64 -6.32 18.23
C ASP A 112 -4.74 -5.38 19.46
N ASP A 113 -5.03 -4.09 19.28
CA ASP A 113 -5.14 -3.11 20.37
C ASP A 113 -6.56 -2.53 20.48
N ASP A 114 -6.97 -2.20 21.72
CA ASP A 114 -8.31 -1.78 22.20
C ASP A 114 -8.95 -0.55 21.48
N ASP A 115 -8.33 -0.01 20.44
CA ASP A 115 -8.84 1.06 19.58
C ASP A 115 -8.93 0.56 18.12
N ASP A 116 -10.16 0.36 17.61
CA ASP A 116 -10.41 -0.02 16.21
C ASP A 116 -9.81 1.03 15.22
N THR A 117 -8.64 0.75 14.65
CA THR A 117 -7.99 1.60 13.63
C THR A 117 -8.24 1.09 12.20
N GLU A 118 -8.18 2.01 11.25
CA GLU A 118 -8.32 1.75 9.79
C GLU A 118 -6.98 1.77 9.07
N ILE A 119 -5.92 1.45 9.82
CA ILE A 119 -4.55 1.38 9.36
C ILE A 119 -4.24 -0.08 9.06
N TYR A 120 -3.97 -0.42 7.80
CA TYR A 120 -3.76 -1.82 7.39
C TYR A 120 -2.29 -2.11 7.07
N ASP A 121 -1.73 -3.10 7.76
CA ASP A 121 -0.36 -3.59 7.56
C ASP A 121 -0.35 -5.02 7.00
N PHE A 122 -0.78 -5.18 5.74
CA PHE A 122 -0.70 -6.46 5.00
C PHE A 122 0.39 -6.47 3.94
N THR A 123 1.17 -5.39 3.83
CA THR A 123 2.19 -5.33 2.79
C THR A 123 3.37 -6.18 3.18
N GLN A 124 3.84 -6.96 2.21
CA GLN A 124 4.99 -7.82 2.42
C GLN A 124 6.23 -7.14 1.81
N PRO A 125 7.33 -7.05 2.56
CA PRO A 125 8.57 -6.48 2.05
C PRO A 125 9.10 -7.35 0.91
N CYS A 126 9.66 -6.71 -0.11
CA CYS A 126 10.47 -7.38 -1.11
C CYS A 126 11.89 -7.52 -0.57
N PRO A 127 12.38 -8.77 -0.37
CA PRO A 127 12.65 -9.62 -1.53
C PRO A 127 11.87 -10.95 -1.62
N ASP A 128 11.24 -11.45 -0.55
CA ASP A 128 10.65 -12.80 -0.53
C ASP A 128 9.44 -12.99 -1.47
N LYS A 129 8.73 -11.91 -1.78
CA LYS A 129 7.56 -11.88 -2.67
C LYS A 129 7.77 -11.08 -3.95
N CYS A 130 8.96 -10.55 -4.15
CA CYS A 130 9.24 -9.79 -5.35
C CYS A 130 9.33 -10.69 -6.58
N ASP A 131 9.02 -10.14 -7.76
CA ASP A 131 9.31 -10.80 -9.03
C ASP A 131 10.73 -10.43 -9.47
N PRO A 132 11.75 -11.29 -9.26
CA PRO A 132 13.13 -10.99 -9.64
C PRO A 132 13.32 -10.90 -11.17
N LYS A 133 12.32 -11.29 -11.96
CA LYS A 133 12.34 -11.16 -13.42
C LYS A 133 11.74 -9.84 -13.91
N SER A 134 11.17 -9.04 -13.01
CA SER A 134 10.63 -7.73 -13.37
C SER A 134 11.76 -6.80 -13.85
N PRO A 135 11.57 -6.04 -14.94
CA PRO A 135 12.55 -5.04 -15.36
C PRO A 135 12.74 -3.93 -14.31
N LEU A 136 11.81 -3.79 -13.36
CA LEU A 136 11.89 -2.85 -12.25
C LEU A 136 12.68 -3.42 -11.06
N PHE A 137 13.04 -4.71 -11.08
CA PHE A 137 13.96 -5.32 -10.13
C PHE A 137 15.40 -4.97 -10.50
N VAL A 138 15.72 -3.67 -10.42
CA VAL A 138 17.06 -3.14 -10.70
C VAL A 138 18.01 -3.47 -9.54
N PRO A 139 19.32 -3.64 -9.78
CA PRO A 139 20.32 -3.84 -8.74
C PRO A 139 20.17 -2.85 -7.58
#